data_AF-A0A968HUC3-F1
#
_entry.id   AF-A0A968HUC3-F1
#
_cell.length_a   1.000
_cell.length_b   1.000
_cell.length_c   1.000
_cell.angle_alpha   90.00
_cell.angle_beta   90.00
_cell.angle_gamma   90.00
#
_symmetry.space_group_name_H-M   'P 1'
#
loop_
_entity.id
_entity.type
_entity.pdbx_description
1 polymer ?
#
loop_
_entity_poly.entity_id
_entity_poly.type
_entity_poly.pdbx_seq_one_letter_code
_entity_poly.pdbx_strand_id
1 'polypeptide(L)'
;MGARRPHLPVWATRSRVAAPLASTCWPALARFDILAPMPDYAKIGPTALVTAYAWHRLGMPYGQLFATRKGAAMFWTFEGSVGWATRFFPVPSLLDYLEFRHRMIEAQLERLAPDRIIELGAGLSRRGITWALDRQVPYVEIDLPHMSAAKRAIFADAPGRVQAALHEQLLRLVSTNILAPSFADELAELLAGAKRPVIVSEGMLSYFSFTDAELLLRNLVAGLRAGGVGGHYITDLQRADRERKAQLAATVFRQAIRLATKGQGRRLTLSQP
;
A
#
# COMPACT_ATOMS: atom_id res chain seq x y z
N MET A 1 -3.96 -8.86 74.19
CA MET A 1 -4.48 -7.49 74.17
C MET A 1 -4.49 -7.03 72.71
N GLY A 2 -5.59 -6.85 72.00
CA GLY A 2 -7.00 -6.85 72.33
C GLY A 2 -7.71 -5.80 71.48
N ALA A 3 -8.45 -6.26 70.47
CA ALA A 3 -9.66 -5.63 69.90
C ALA A 3 -9.50 -4.29 69.15
N ARG A 4 -10.25 -3.93 68.10
CA ARG A 4 -11.52 -4.41 67.51
C ARG A 4 -11.68 -3.76 66.12
N ARG A 5 -12.23 -4.50 65.16
CA ARG A 5 -13.04 -3.93 64.05
C ARG A 5 -14.45 -3.62 64.56
N PRO A 6 -15.20 -2.75 63.87
CA PRO A 6 -16.60 -3.05 63.56
C PRO A 6 -16.89 -2.80 62.05
N HIS A 7 -17.39 -3.79 61.33
CA HIS A 7 -18.81 -4.08 61.05
C HIS A 7 -19.48 -3.12 60.04
N LEU A 8 -19.73 -3.67 58.86
CA LEU A 8 -20.67 -3.22 57.82
C LEU A 8 -22.12 -3.20 58.33
N PRO A 9 -23.04 -2.61 57.55
CA PRO A 9 -24.26 -3.31 57.22
C PRO A 9 -24.44 -3.51 55.71
N VAL A 10 -24.82 -4.74 55.39
CA VAL A 10 -25.41 -5.20 54.14
C VAL A 10 -26.88 -4.81 54.15
N TRP A 11 -27.37 -4.20 53.07
CA TRP A 11 -28.77 -4.35 52.66
C TRP A 11 -28.81 -4.69 51.17
N ALA A 12 -29.30 -5.90 50.92
CA ALA A 12 -29.68 -6.41 49.63
C ALA A 12 -31.11 -5.93 49.30
N THR A 13 -31.37 -5.60 48.04
CA THR A 13 -32.69 -5.82 47.43
C THR A 13 -32.53 -6.21 45.98
N ARG A 14 -32.93 -7.45 45.70
CA ARG A 14 -33.36 -7.91 44.38
C ARG A 14 -34.63 -7.15 43.98
N SER A 15 -34.73 -6.78 42.71
CA SER A 15 -36.01 -6.74 42.01
C SER A 15 -35.81 -7.20 40.56
N ARG A 16 -36.55 -8.25 40.22
CA ARG A 16 -36.79 -8.72 38.85
C ARG A 16 -37.87 -7.85 38.20
N VAL A 17 -37.96 -8.03 36.88
CA VAL A 17 -39.13 -7.82 36.00
C VAL A 17 -39.21 -6.44 35.35
N ALA A 18 -38.89 -6.37 34.06
CA ALA A 18 -39.89 -6.29 32.99
C ALA A 18 -39.21 -6.23 31.62
N ALA A 19 -39.50 -7.20 30.75
CA ALA A 19 -39.39 -7.03 29.31
C ALA A 19 -40.54 -6.13 28.82
N PRO A 20 -40.33 -5.37 27.74
CA PRO A 20 -41.43 -5.10 26.81
C PRO A 20 -41.08 -5.62 25.40
N LEU A 21 -41.90 -6.58 25.00
CA LEU A 21 -42.70 -6.60 23.77
C LEU A 21 -42.02 -6.28 22.43
N ALA A 22 -42.03 -7.33 21.63
CA ALA A 22 -41.95 -7.33 20.18
C ALA A 22 -43.01 -6.44 19.50
N SER A 23 -42.78 -6.26 18.20
CA SER A 23 -43.65 -5.78 17.13
C SER A 23 -43.65 -4.28 16.87
N THR A 24 -42.92 -3.88 15.84
CA THR A 24 -43.60 -3.43 14.61
C THR A 24 -42.69 -3.56 13.39
N CYS A 25 -43.29 -4.13 12.36
CA CYS A 25 -42.74 -4.50 11.08
C CYS A 25 -42.28 -3.29 10.24
N TRP A 26 -41.18 -3.43 9.50
CA TRP A 26 -41.08 -2.97 8.12
C TRP A 26 -40.13 -3.92 7.35
N PRO A 27 -40.40 -4.21 6.07
CA PRO A 27 -40.14 -5.49 5.44
C PRO A 27 -38.78 -5.58 4.76
N ALA A 28 -38.46 -6.82 4.41
CA ALA A 28 -37.50 -7.17 3.37
C ALA A 28 -37.70 -6.33 2.10
N LEU A 29 -36.69 -5.49 1.80
CA LEU A 29 -36.32 -5.07 0.45
C LEU A 29 -34.84 -5.45 0.32
N ALA A 30 -34.56 -6.64 -0.20
CA ALA A 30 -34.30 -6.81 -1.63
C ALA A 30 -33.12 -5.92 -2.08
N ARG A 31 -31.94 -6.53 -2.09
CA ARG A 31 -30.83 -6.33 -3.04
C ARG A 31 -30.81 -4.96 -3.72
N PHE A 32 -30.07 -4.03 -3.12
CA PHE A 32 -29.38 -3.02 -3.90
C PHE A 32 -27.95 -3.50 -4.15
N ASP A 33 -27.81 -4.26 -5.24
CA ASP A 33 -26.57 -4.32 -6.00
C ASP A 33 -26.24 -2.90 -6.45
N ILE A 34 -25.51 -2.16 -5.63
CA ILE A 34 -24.74 -1.00 -6.09
C ILE A 34 -23.29 -1.47 -6.16
N LEU A 35 -23.04 -2.39 -7.11
CA LEU A 35 -21.75 -2.50 -7.76
C LEU A 35 -21.52 -1.18 -8.49
N ALA A 36 -21.04 -0.17 -7.76
CA ALA A 36 -20.21 0.83 -8.38
C ALA A 36 -19.10 0.07 -9.11
N PRO A 37 -18.85 0.33 -10.42
CA PRO A 37 -17.78 -0.36 -11.11
C PRO A 37 -16.49 -0.09 -10.36
N MET A 38 -15.95 -1.13 -9.71
CA MET A 38 -14.59 -1.09 -9.19
C MET A 38 -13.72 -0.66 -10.37
N PRO A 39 -12.85 0.35 -10.21
CA PRO A 39 -11.89 0.71 -11.27
C PRO A 39 -11.21 -0.57 -11.76
N ASP A 40 -11.04 -0.70 -13.07
CA ASP A 40 -10.35 -1.84 -13.69
C ASP A 40 -8.88 -1.82 -13.24
N TYR A 41 -8.65 -2.35 -12.05
CA TYR A 41 -7.33 -2.52 -11.46
C TYR A 41 -6.62 -3.73 -12.07
N ALA A 42 -7.16 -4.45 -13.07
CA ALA A 42 -6.55 -5.69 -13.58
C ALA A 42 -5.19 -5.50 -14.29
N LYS A 43 -4.73 -4.26 -14.48
CA LYS A 43 -3.47 -3.93 -15.14
C LYS A 43 -2.49 -3.35 -14.12
N ILE A 44 -1.25 -3.85 -14.16
CA ILE A 44 -0.13 -3.22 -13.45
C ILE A 44 -0.14 -1.72 -13.75
N GLY A 45 -0.21 -0.91 -12.69
CA GLY A 45 -0.27 0.54 -12.79
C GLY A 45 0.90 1.08 -13.64
N PRO A 46 0.66 1.98 -14.61
CA PRO A 46 1.73 2.59 -15.41
C PRO A 46 2.87 3.18 -14.56
N THR A 47 2.53 3.78 -13.41
CA THR A 47 3.50 4.33 -12.45
C THR A 47 4.43 3.26 -11.90
N ALA A 48 3.94 2.05 -11.59
CA ALA A 48 4.76 0.96 -11.07
C ALA A 48 5.76 0.47 -12.12
N LEU A 49 5.37 0.39 -13.40
CA LEU A 49 6.26 0.01 -14.50
C LEU A 49 7.36 1.05 -14.75
N VAL A 50 7.01 2.35 -14.73
CA VAL A 50 7.97 3.45 -14.87
C VAL A 50 8.95 3.46 -13.70
N THR A 51 8.46 3.33 -12.47
CA THR A 51 9.26 3.34 -11.25
C THR A 51 10.22 2.15 -11.21
N ALA A 52 9.75 0.95 -11.55
CA ALA A 52 10.60 -0.24 -11.65
C ALA A 52 11.72 -0.08 -12.68
N TYR A 53 11.42 0.50 -13.84
CA TYR A 53 12.45 0.77 -14.85
C TYR A 53 13.44 1.86 -14.41
N ALA A 54 12.97 2.87 -13.67
CA ALA A 54 13.84 3.87 -13.06
C ALA A 54 14.87 3.23 -12.11
N TRP A 55 14.47 2.24 -11.29
CA TRP A 55 15.38 1.49 -10.41
C TRP A 55 16.46 0.76 -11.17
N HIS A 56 16.09 0.13 -12.29
CA HIS A 56 17.05 -0.49 -13.20
C HIS A 56 18.01 0.53 -13.81
N ARG A 57 17.51 1.69 -14.26
CA ARG A 57 18.34 2.78 -14.81
C ARG A 57 19.32 3.36 -13.80
N LEU A 58 18.94 3.41 -12.53
CA LEU A 58 19.79 3.85 -11.43
C LEU A 58 20.78 2.78 -10.95
N GLY A 59 20.76 1.57 -11.52
CA GLY A 59 21.63 0.48 -11.12
C GLY A 59 21.37 -0.05 -9.70
N MET A 60 20.18 0.20 -9.15
CA MET A 60 19.83 -0.28 -7.81
C MET A 60 19.68 -1.80 -7.80
N PRO A 61 20.25 -2.55 -6.82
CA PRO A 61 20.61 -3.98 -6.91
C PRO A 61 19.66 -4.86 -7.76
N TYR A 62 18.81 -5.77 -7.30
CA TYR A 62 17.75 -6.48 -8.09
C TYR A 62 16.80 -5.72 -9.09
N GLY A 63 17.08 -4.48 -9.54
CA GLY A 63 16.15 -3.64 -10.30
C GLY A 63 15.86 -4.18 -11.70
N GLN A 64 16.83 -4.89 -12.27
CA GLN A 64 16.68 -5.60 -13.54
C GLN A 64 15.57 -6.66 -13.54
N LEU A 65 15.22 -7.23 -12.37
CA LEU A 65 14.16 -8.23 -12.28
C LEU A 65 12.78 -7.65 -12.64
N PHE A 66 12.58 -6.37 -12.37
CA PHE A 66 11.31 -5.69 -12.60
C PHE A 66 11.31 -4.82 -13.87
N ALA A 67 12.44 -4.76 -14.57
CA ALA A 67 12.59 -4.00 -15.79
C ALA A 67 11.90 -4.73 -16.96
N THR A 68 10.86 -4.11 -17.52
CA THR A 68 10.15 -4.65 -18.68
C THR A 68 10.30 -3.72 -19.88
N ARG A 69 10.17 -4.26 -21.10
CA ARG A 69 10.15 -3.46 -22.35
C ARG A 69 9.05 -2.40 -22.31
N LYS A 70 7.89 -2.74 -21.74
CA LYS A 70 6.76 -1.83 -21.55
C LYS A 70 7.10 -0.70 -20.59
N GLY A 71 7.71 -1.00 -19.45
CA GLY A 71 8.20 0.00 -18.49
C GLY A 71 9.27 0.92 -19.10
N ALA A 72 10.20 0.35 -19.86
CA ALA A 72 11.21 1.10 -20.61
C ALA A 72 10.57 2.11 -21.59
N ALA A 73 9.63 1.65 -22.42
CA ALA A 73 8.94 2.50 -23.37
C ALA A 73 8.19 3.65 -22.68
N MET A 74 7.49 3.37 -21.58
CA MET A 74 6.79 4.41 -20.81
C MET A 74 7.76 5.40 -20.18
N PHE A 75 8.86 4.91 -19.59
CA PHE A 75 9.88 5.76 -18.99
C PHE A 75 10.50 6.70 -20.03
N TRP A 76 10.94 6.18 -21.17
CA TRP A 76 11.52 7.01 -22.23
C TRP A 76 10.51 7.98 -22.86
N THR A 77 9.23 7.60 -22.93
CA THR A 77 8.17 8.52 -23.36
C THR A 77 8.02 9.68 -22.37
N PHE A 78 8.06 9.40 -21.06
CA PHE A 78 8.02 10.43 -20.02
C PHE A 78 9.24 11.34 -20.10
N GLU A 79 10.45 10.77 -20.07
CA GLU A 79 11.71 11.50 -20.16
C GLU A 79 11.78 12.37 -21.43
N GLY A 80 11.37 11.85 -22.59
CA GLY A 80 11.31 12.64 -23.82
C GLY A 80 10.31 13.80 -23.76
N SER A 81 9.24 13.66 -22.98
CA SER A 81 8.18 14.67 -22.87
C SER A 81 8.48 15.78 -21.87
N VAL A 82 9.18 15.48 -20.78
CA VAL A 82 9.42 16.44 -19.68
C VAL A 82 10.90 16.66 -19.33
N GLY A 83 11.80 15.79 -19.80
CA GLY A 83 13.24 15.87 -19.47
C GLY A 83 13.93 17.11 -20.03
N TRP A 84 13.35 17.77 -21.04
CA TRP A 84 13.84 19.09 -21.47
C TRP A 84 13.62 20.16 -20.39
N ALA A 85 12.57 20.05 -19.58
CA ALA A 85 12.25 21.06 -18.57
C ALA A 85 13.31 21.12 -17.45
N THR A 86 13.91 19.99 -17.09
CA THR A 86 15.00 19.94 -16.07
C THR A 86 16.27 20.65 -16.54
N ARG A 87 16.46 20.78 -17.87
CA ARG A 87 17.58 21.53 -18.45
C ARG A 87 17.40 23.04 -18.34
N PHE A 88 16.15 23.51 -18.38
CA PHE A 88 15.83 24.94 -18.42
C PHE A 88 15.28 25.50 -17.10
N PHE A 89 14.85 24.63 -16.19
CA PHE A 89 14.28 25.01 -14.90
C PHE A 89 14.95 24.20 -13.77
N PRO A 90 15.10 24.78 -12.56
CA PRO A 90 15.66 24.10 -11.40
C PRO A 90 14.64 23.12 -10.79
N VAL A 91 14.22 22.14 -11.57
CA VAL A 91 13.32 21.06 -11.16
C VAL A 91 14.08 19.73 -11.22
N PRO A 92 13.94 18.85 -10.21
CA PRO A 92 14.60 17.55 -10.22
C PRO A 92 14.08 16.71 -11.40
N SER A 93 14.94 15.87 -11.96
CA SER A 93 14.49 14.86 -12.92
C SER A 93 13.60 13.82 -12.26
N LEU A 94 12.91 13.02 -13.07
CA LEU A 94 12.14 11.88 -12.54
C LEU A 94 13.05 10.93 -11.77
N LEU A 95 14.24 10.65 -12.32
CA LEU A 95 15.22 9.79 -11.67
C LEU A 95 15.67 10.37 -10.32
N ASP A 96 16.00 11.66 -10.26
CA ASP A 96 16.40 12.30 -8.99
C ASP A 96 15.28 12.24 -7.96
N TYR A 97 14.04 12.56 -8.38
CA TYR A 97 12.88 12.55 -7.51
C TYR A 97 12.61 11.14 -6.95
N LEU A 98 12.57 10.15 -7.83
CA LEU A 98 12.32 8.77 -7.46
C LEU A 98 13.45 8.21 -6.60
N GLU A 99 14.71 8.46 -6.97
CA GLU A 99 15.87 8.04 -6.19
C GLU A 99 15.85 8.63 -4.79
N PHE A 100 15.64 9.95 -4.68
CA PHE A 100 15.58 10.63 -3.40
C PHE A 100 14.47 10.07 -2.51
N ARG A 101 13.27 9.90 -3.07
CA ARG A 101 12.12 9.32 -2.35
C ARG A 101 12.45 7.92 -1.83
N HIS A 102 13.01 7.06 -2.68
CA HIS A 102 13.37 5.70 -2.30
C HIS A 102 14.45 5.69 -1.20
N ARG A 103 15.56 6.41 -1.41
CA ARG A 103 16.70 6.47 -0.47
C ARG A 103 16.33 7.09 0.87
N MET A 104 15.40 8.05 0.92
CA MET A 104 14.92 8.59 2.19
C MET A 104 14.21 7.53 3.04
N ILE A 105 13.35 6.72 2.41
CA ILE A 105 12.67 5.62 3.10
C ILE A 105 13.69 4.58 3.56
N GLU A 106 14.64 4.19 2.70
CA GLU A 106 15.72 3.27 3.08
C GLU A 106 16.48 3.79 4.29
N ALA A 107 16.92 5.05 4.28
CA ALA A 107 17.65 5.66 5.39
C ALA A 107 16.86 5.64 6.71
N GLN A 108 15.54 5.81 6.66
CA GLN A 108 14.70 5.70 7.85
C GLN A 108 14.55 4.24 8.32
N LEU A 109 14.39 3.29 7.41
CA LEU A 109 14.37 1.86 7.75
C LEU A 109 15.69 1.44 8.41
N GLU A 110 16.84 1.84 7.87
CA GLU A 110 18.15 1.58 8.47
C GLU A 110 18.25 2.14 9.89
N ARG A 111 17.77 3.38 10.11
CA ARG A 111 17.80 4.04 11.42
C ARG A 111 16.91 3.34 12.45
N LEU A 112 15.76 2.82 12.05
CA LEU A 112 14.85 2.10 12.93
C LEU A 112 15.31 0.65 13.18
N ALA A 113 16.14 0.10 12.28
CA ALA A 113 16.68 -1.24 12.32
C ALA A 113 15.58 -2.31 12.58
N PRO A 114 14.52 -2.39 11.77
CA PRO A 114 13.38 -3.26 12.02
C PRO A 114 13.76 -4.74 12.09
N ASP A 115 12.98 -5.52 12.84
CA ASP A 115 13.04 -6.98 12.79
C ASP A 115 11.96 -7.60 11.88
N ARG A 116 11.02 -6.77 11.40
CA ARG A 116 10.04 -7.13 10.37
C ARG A 116 9.60 -5.88 9.62
N ILE A 117 9.46 -6.00 8.30
CA ILE A 117 8.92 -4.93 7.46
C ILE A 117 7.64 -5.40 6.77
N ILE A 118 6.63 -4.54 6.74
CA ILE A 118 5.39 -4.73 5.99
C ILE A 118 5.24 -3.57 5.00
N GLU A 119 5.31 -3.83 3.71
CA GLU A 119 5.14 -2.83 2.66
C GLU A 119 3.73 -2.87 2.08
N LEU A 120 3.03 -1.75 2.15
CA LEU A 120 1.68 -1.57 1.64
C LEU A 120 1.75 -0.96 0.23
N GLY A 121 1.01 -1.55 -0.72
CA GLY A 121 1.06 -1.13 -2.11
C GLY A 121 2.44 -1.36 -2.72
N ALA A 122 3.05 -2.53 -2.43
CA ALA A 122 4.43 -2.82 -2.78
C ALA A 122 4.71 -2.77 -4.29
N GLY A 123 3.69 -2.93 -5.13
CA GLY A 123 3.77 -2.86 -6.58
C GLY A 123 4.91 -3.69 -7.14
N LEU A 124 5.79 -3.04 -7.91
CA LEU A 124 7.03 -3.63 -8.44
C LEU A 124 8.28 -3.15 -7.68
N SER A 125 8.12 -2.80 -6.39
CA SER A 125 9.22 -2.42 -5.50
C SER A 125 10.26 -3.52 -5.41
N ARG A 126 11.52 -3.10 -5.38
CA ARG A 126 12.69 -3.98 -5.17
C ARG A 126 13.05 -4.17 -3.68
N ARG A 127 12.37 -3.42 -2.80
CA ARG A 127 12.74 -3.27 -1.39
C ARG A 127 12.69 -4.60 -0.66
N GLY A 128 11.62 -5.37 -0.86
CA GLY A 128 11.46 -6.68 -0.23
C GLY A 128 12.62 -7.64 -0.48
N ILE A 129 13.12 -7.73 -1.73
CA ILE A 129 14.28 -8.57 -2.04
C ILE A 129 15.54 -8.06 -1.34
N THR A 130 15.74 -6.75 -1.30
CA THR A 130 16.94 -6.13 -0.71
C THR A 130 16.99 -6.41 0.79
N TRP A 131 15.88 -6.17 1.50
CA TRP A 131 15.81 -6.37 2.94
C TRP A 131 15.80 -7.85 3.34
N ALA A 132 15.07 -8.69 2.61
CA ALA A 132 15.07 -10.12 2.87
C ALA A 132 16.47 -10.72 2.63
N LEU A 133 17.07 -10.50 1.46
CA LEU A 133 18.30 -11.22 1.10
C LEU A 133 19.56 -10.57 1.66
N ASP A 134 19.68 -9.26 1.57
CA ASP A 134 20.94 -8.59 1.90
C ASP A 134 20.98 -8.21 3.38
N ARG A 135 19.81 -7.96 3.99
CA ARG A 135 19.71 -7.58 5.41
C ARG A 135 19.16 -8.67 6.32
N GLN A 136 18.69 -9.78 5.76
CA GLN A 136 18.14 -10.90 6.53
C GLN A 136 16.99 -10.48 7.45
N VAL A 137 16.17 -9.52 6.98
CA VAL A 137 14.98 -9.04 7.71
C VAL A 137 13.72 -9.60 7.04
N PRO A 138 12.86 -10.33 7.78
CA PRO A 138 11.57 -10.77 7.28
C PRO A 138 10.74 -9.63 6.69
N TYR A 139 10.28 -9.84 5.47
CA TYR A 139 9.64 -8.81 4.67
C TYR A 139 8.32 -9.31 4.09
N VAL A 140 7.24 -8.59 4.36
CA VAL A 140 5.92 -8.87 3.81
C VAL A 140 5.54 -7.75 2.85
N GLU A 141 5.20 -8.12 1.63
CA GLU A 141 4.63 -7.21 0.63
C GLU A 141 3.14 -7.45 0.53
N ILE A 142 2.37 -6.38 0.69
CA ILE A 142 0.93 -6.37 0.58
C ILE A 142 0.54 -5.57 -0.65
N ASP A 143 -0.26 -6.17 -1.52
CA ASP A 143 -0.87 -5.47 -2.65
C ASP A 143 -2.19 -6.14 -3.05
N LEU A 144 -2.88 -5.56 -4.01
CA LEU A 144 -4.07 -6.13 -4.61
C LEU A 144 -3.74 -7.45 -5.34
N PRO A 145 -4.71 -8.39 -5.45
CA PRO A 145 -4.46 -9.73 -5.99
C PRO A 145 -3.74 -9.78 -7.34
N HIS A 146 -4.10 -8.88 -8.27
CA HIS A 146 -3.47 -8.82 -9.60
C HIS A 146 -2.01 -8.32 -9.54
N MET A 147 -1.68 -7.39 -8.63
CA MET A 147 -0.31 -6.89 -8.44
C MET A 147 0.57 -7.97 -7.81
N SER A 148 0.10 -8.62 -6.75
CA SER A 148 0.83 -9.75 -6.17
C SER A 148 1.01 -10.87 -7.18
N ALA A 149 0.00 -11.18 -8.01
CA ALA A 149 0.10 -12.20 -9.05
C ALA A 149 1.16 -11.85 -10.10
N ALA A 150 1.19 -10.60 -10.58
CA ALA A 150 2.22 -10.13 -11.50
C ALA A 150 3.63 -10.27 -10.90
N LYS A 151 3.79 -9.94 -9.62
CA LYS A 151 5.08 -10.06 -8.94
C LYS A 151 5.50 -11.52 -8.70
N ARG A 152 4.56 -12.40 -8.36
CA ARG A 152 4.78 -13.86 -8.28
C ARG A 152 5.28 -14.42 -9.60
N ALA A 153 4.71 -13.98 -10.73
CA ALA A 153 5.18 -14.41 -12.05
C ALA A 153 6.64 -13.99 -12.31
N ILE A 154 7.02 -12.76 -11.93
CA ILE A 154 8.41 -12.30 -12.03
C ILE A 154 9.34 -13.15 -11.14
N PHE A 155 8.88 -13.53 -9.95
CA PHE A 155 9.67 -14.32 -9.01
C PHE A 155 9.82 -15.80 -9.40
N ALA A 156 8.87 -16.34 -10.16
CA ALA A 156 8.98 -17.70 -10.70
C ALA A 156 10.24 -17.85 -11.58
N ASP A 157 10.62 -16.79 -12.30
CA ASP A 157 11.79 -16.76 -13.18
C ASP A 157 13.03 -16.08 -12.53
N ALA A 158 12.95 -15.71 -11.25
CA ALA A 158 14.03 -15.02 -10.54
C ALA A 158 15.18 -15.97 -10.13
N PRO A 159 16.39 -15.44 -9.86
CA PRO A 159 17.49 -16.25 -9.35
C PRO A 159 17.13 -17.08 -8.11
N GLY A 160 17.72 -18.27 -7.96
CA GLY A 160 17.37 -19.22 -6.90
C GLY A 160 17.39 -18.66 -5.48
N ARG A 161 18.28 -17.69 -5.18
CA ARG A 161 18.28 -16.98 -3.89
C ARG A 161 16.96 -16.24 -3.58
N VAL A 162 16.30 -15.67 -4.59
CA VAL A 162 15.00 -15.00 -4.43
C VAL A 162 13.91 -16.04 -4.18
N GLN A 163 13.93 -17.16 -4.92
CA GLN A 163 13.01 -18.27 -4.73
C GLN A 163 13.17 -18.90 -3.34
N ALA A 164 14.40 -19.06 -2.86
CA ALA A 164 14.70 -19.57 -1.52
C ALA A 164 14.10 -18.67 -0.43
N ALA A 165 14.26 -17.34 -0.51
CA ALA A 165 13.65 -16.44 0.45
C ALA A 165 12.11 -16.48 0.46
N LEU A 166 11.47 -16.76 -0.67
CA LEU A 166 10.02 -16.99 -0.72
C LEU A 166 9.65 -18.31 -0.04
N HIS A 167 10.38 -19.37 -0.33
CA HIS A 167 10.17 -20.69 0.27
C HIS A 167 10.35 -20.66 1.79
N GLU A 168 11.41 -20.00 2.27
CA GLU A 168 11.75 -19.82 3.69
C GLU A 168 10.86 -18.78 4.40
N GLN A 169 9.92 -18.14 3.69
CA GLN A 169 9.05 -17.09 4.21
C GLN A 169 9.81 -15.84 4.72
N LEU A 170 11.07 -15.66 4.33
CA LEU A 170 11.84 -14.44 4.59
C LEU A 170 11.33 -13.28 3.72
N LEU A 171 10.81 -13.58 2.54
CA LEU A 171 10.01 -12.68 1.71
C LEU A 171 8.62 -13.30 1.51
N ARG A 172 7.55 -12.57 1.80
CA ARG A 172 6.17 -13.06 1.67
C ARG A 172 5.32 -12.09 0.85
N LEU A 173 4.56 -12.62 -0.12
CA LEU A 173 3.61 -11.84 -0.91
C LEU A 173 2.17 -12.11 -0.46
N VAL A 174 1.53 -11.12 0.15
CA VAL A 174 0.14 -11.17 0.62
C VAL A 174 -0.75 -10.37 -0.33
N SER A 175 -1.94 -10.90 -0.57
CA SER A 175 -2.92 -10.32 -1.48
C SER A 175 -4.16 -9.92 -0.69
N THR A 176 -4.31 -8.64 -0.39
CA THR A 176 -5.46 -8.13 0.37
C THR A 176 -5.72 -6.66 0.02
N ASN A 177 -6.93 -6.19 0.34
CA ASN A 177 -7.26 -4.78 0.26
C ASN A 177 -7.01 -4.15 1.63
N ILE A 178 -6.04 -3.23 1.70
CA ILE A 178 -5.65 -2.56 2.96
C ILE A 178 -6.75 -1.64 3.55
N LEU A 179 -7.80 -1.36 2.78
CA LEU A 179 -8.99 -0.62 3.23
C LEU A 179 -10.14 -1.55 3.64
N ALA A 180 -9.98 -2.88 3.52
CA ALA A 180 -11.00 -3.82 3.93
C ALA A 180 -11.20 -3.78 5.47
N PRO A 181 -12.42 -4.02 5.97
CA PRO A 181 -12.68 -4.10 7.41
C PRO A 181 -11.84 -5.17 8.13
N SER A 182 -11.49 -6.26 7.44
CA SER A 182 -10.67 -7.35 7.99
C SER A 182 -9.17 -7.03 8.08
N PHE A 183 -8.71 -5.93 7.45
CA PHE A 183 -7.28 -5.69 7.31
C PHE A 183 -6.56 -5.48 8.64
N ALA A 184 -7.25 -4.94 9.66
CA ALA A 184 -6.65 -4.78 10.98
C ALA A 184 -6.27 -6.14 11.62
N ASP A 185 -7.15 -7.14 11.52
CA ASP A 185 -6.91 -8.47 12.06
C ASP A 185 -5.82 -9.19 11.25
N GLU A 186 -5.87 -9.09 9.92
CA GLU A 186 -4.82 -9.61 9.03
C GLU A 186 -3.45 -8.99 9.34
N LEU A 187 -3.40 -7.68 9.58
CA LEU A 187 -2.18 -6.98 9.95
C LEU A 187 -1.66 -7.46 11.31
N ALA A 188 -2.54 -7.68 12.30
CA ALA A 188 -2.15 -8.21 13.61
C ALA A 188 -1.48 -9.58 13.49
N GLU A 189 -2.01 -10.47 12.64
CA GLU A 189 -1.39 -11.76 12.34
C GLU A 189 -0.02 -11.62 11.68
N LEU A 190 0.12 -10.71 10.71
CA LEU A 190 1.39 -10.43 10.05
C LEU A 190 2.45 -9.83 11.00
N LEU A 191 2.00 -9.14 12.04
CA LEU A 191 2.85 -8.57 13.08
C LEU A 191 3.21 -9.56 14.20
N ALA A 192 2.55 -10.73 14.26
CA ALA A 192 2.73 -11.69 15.34
C ALA A 192 4.22 -12.09 15.52
N GLY A 193 4.73 -11.89 16.75
CA GLY A 193 6.11 -12.19 17.12
C GLY A 193 7.15 -11.15 16.71
N ALA A 194 6.76 -10.06 16.01
CA ALA A 194 7.66 -8.94 15.77
C ALA A 194 7.85 -8.12 17.06
N LYS A 195 9.06 -7.62 17.28
CA LYS A 195 9.42 -6.76 18.42
C LYS A 195 9.53 -5.30 18.00
N ARG A 196 9.98 -5.03 16.77
CA ARG A 196 10.20 -3.70 16.22
C ARG A 196 9.73 -3.63 14.76
N PRO A 197 8.43 -3.91 14.50
CA PRO A 197 7.90 -3.87 13.15
C PRO A 197 7.91 -2.45 12.58
N VAL A 198 8.18 -2.36 11.28
CA VAL A 198 8.00 -1.12 10.52
C VAL A 198 7.06 -1.39 9.35
N ILE A 199 6.01 -0.60 9.26
CA ILE A 199 5.08 -0.58 8.14
C ILE A 199 5.54 0.53 7.20
N VAL A 200 5.57 0.29 5.90
CA VAL A 200 6.01 1.25 4.90
C VAL A 200 5.02 1.35 3.76
N SER A 201 4.83 2.54 3.21
CA SER A 201 4.20 2.71 1.90
C SER A 201 4.98 3.75 1.09
N GLU A 202 5.12 3.52 -0.22
CA GLU A 202 5.81 4.46 -1.11
C GLU A 202 4.93 4.74 -2.34
N GLY A 203 4.69 6.02 -2.62
CA GLY A 203 3.92 6.48 -3.77
C GLY A 203 2.46 6.05 -3.74
N MET A 204 1.91 5.71 -2.57
CA MET A 204 0.56 5.17 -2.43
C MET A 204 -0.45 6.22 -1.97
N LEU A 205 -0.13 6.99 -0.91
CA LEU A 205 -1.10 7.89 -0.26
C LEU A 205 -1.61 9.00 -1.19
N SER A 206 -0.86 9.41 -2.20
CA SER A 206 -1.31 10.39 -3.20
C SER A 206 -2.49 9.91 -4.05
N TYR A 207 -2.79 8.61 -4.05
CA TYR A 207 -3.95 8.05 -4.75
C TYR A 207 -5.21 7.96 -3.88
N PHE A 208 -5.08 8.22 -2.58
CA PHE A 208 -6.18 8.05 -1.63
C PHE A 208 -6.96 9.35 -1.46
N SER A 209 -8.27 9.23 -1.30
CA SER A 209 -9.04 10.32 -0.72
C SER A 209 -8.61 10.53 0.74
N PHE A 210 -8.93 11.68 1.32
CA PHE A 210 -8.69 11.90 2.75
C PHE A 210 -9.35 10.80 3.61
N THR A 211 -10.57 10.41 3.25
CA THR A 211 -11.32 9.34 3.92
C THR A 211 -10.60 7.99 3.84
N ASP A 212 -10.07 7.63 2.67
CA ASP A 212 -9.33 6.38 2.49
C ASP A 212 -8.01 6.39 3.28
N ALA A 213 -7.31 7.53 3.28
CA ALA A 213 -6.10 7.70 4.08
C ALA A 213 -6.39 7.61 5.59
N GLU A 214 -7.49 8.21 6.06
CA GLU A 214 -7.93 8.08 7.44
C GLU A 214 -8.29 6.63 7.79
N LEU A 215 -9.05 5.95 6.92
CA LEU A 215 -9.42 4.56 7.12
C LEU A 215 -8.19 3.65 7.18
N LEU A 216 -7.22 3.84 6.28
CA LEU A 216 -5.95 3.14 6.33
C LEU A 216 -5.27 3.35 7.68
N LEU A 217 -5.09 4.59 8.12
CA LEU A 217 -4.43 4.89 9.39
C LEU A 217 -5.16 4.25 10.58
N ARG A 218 -6.51 4.25 10.58
CA ARG A 218 -7.31 3.55 11.59
C ARG A 218 -7.04 2.04 11.58
N ASN A 219 -6.99 1.41 10.40
CA ASN A 219 -6.67 -0.01 10.28
C ASN A 219 -5.25 -0.31 10.78
N LEU A 220 -4.26 0.53 10.47
CA LEU A 220 -2.88 0.34 10.96
C LEU A 220 -2.80 0.41 12.47
N VAL A 221 -3.45 1.41 13.08
CA VAL A 221 -3.50 1.56 14.54
C VAL A 221 -4.23 0.38 15.19
N ALA A 222 -5.35 -0.05 14.63
CA ALA A 222 -6.11 -1.18 15.13
C ALA A 222 -5.30 -2.49 15.06
N GLY A 223 -4.64 -2.76 13.93
CA GLY A 223 -3.81 -3.97 13.76
C GLY A 223 -2.57 -3.99 14.67
N LEU A 224 -1.88 -2.85 14.85
CA LEU A 224 -0.78 -2.74 15.81
C LEU A 224 -1.25 -3.01 17.26
N ARG A 225 -2.41 -2.47 17.64
CA ARG A 225 -3.01 -2.70 18.97
C ARG A 225 -3.43 -4.16 19.17
N ALA A 226 -4.11 -4.74 18.19
CA ALA A 226 -4.56 -6.14 18.24
C ALA A 226 -3.37 -7.10 18.26
N GLY A 227 -2.27 -6.79 17.54
CA GLY A 227 -1.02 -7.52 17.60
C GLY A 227 -0.21 -7.31 18.89
N GLY A 228 -0.64 -6.40 19.78
CA GLY A 228 0.03 -6.12 21.05
C GLY A 228 1.43 -5.52 20.89
N VAL A 229 1.71 -4.82 19.78
CA VAL A 229 3.05 -4.36 19.42
C VAL A 229 3.07 -2.89 19.03
N GLY A 230 4.08 -2.16 19.50
CA GLY A 230 4.39 -0.81 19.01
C GLY A 230 5.22 -0.89 17.72
N GLY A 231 5.03 0.05 16.81
CA GLY A 231 5.75 0.07 15.54
C GLY A 231 5.82 1.47 14.93
N HIS A 232 6.49 1.57 13.79
CA HIS A 232 6.53 2.81 13.01
C HIS A 232 5.81 2.61 11.68
N TYR A 233 5.16 3.67 11.21
CA TYR A 233 4.67 3.77 9.84
C TYR A 233 5.48 4.83 9.09
N ILE A 234 6.14 4.44 8.01
CA ILE A 234 6.90 5.33 7.12
C ILE A 234 6.14 5.47 5.82
N THR A 235 5.95 6.71 5.38
CA THR A 235 5.32 7.02 4.10
C THR A 235 5.89 8.29 3.50
N ASP A 236 5.88 8.40 2.18
CA ASP A 236 6.15 9.66 1.50
C ASP A 236 4.88 10.53 1.46
N LEU A 237 5.03 11.80 1.83
CA LEU A 237 3.98 12.80 1.71
C LEU A 237 4.38 13.83 0.67
N GLN A 238 3.53 14.01 -0.34
CA GLN A 238 3.64 15.11 -1.27
C GLN A 238 2.82 16.28 -0.73
N ARG A 239 3.41 17.47 -0.66
CA ARG A 239 2.67 18.68 -0.27
C ARG A 239 1.79 19.15 -1.43
N ALA A 240 0.51 19.39 -1.16
CA ALA A 240 -0.50 19.84 -2.14
C ALA A 240 -0.16 21.18 -2.84
N ASP A 241 0.68 22.02 -2.24
CA ASP A 241 1.17 23.26 -2.86
C ASP A 241 2.16 23.01 -4.00
N ARG A 242 2.93 21.91 -3.94
CA ARG A 242 3.81 21.45 -5.03
C ARG A 242 3.05 20.65 -6.09
N GLU A 243 1.96 19.97 -5.71
CA GLU A 243 1.08 19.27 -6.66
C GLU A 243 0.45 20.21 -7.69
N ARG A 244 0.07 21.44 -7.33
CA ARG A 244 -0.47 22.41 -8.32
C ARG A 244 0.51 22.74 -9.46
N LYS A 245 1.82 22.75 -9.18
CA LYS A 245 2.87 22.94 -10.20
C LYS A 245 3.13 21.65 -10.98
N ALA A 246 3.07 20.49 -10.32
CA ALA A 246 3.18 19.17 -10.95
C ALA A 246 1.91 18.74 -11.72
N GLN A 247 0.74 19.33 -11.47
CA GLN A 247 -0.53 19.04 -12.14
C GLN A 247 -0.47 19.40 -13.63
N LEU A 248 0.30 20.42 -14.01
CA LEU A 248 0.55 20.72 -15.41
C LEU A 248 1.34 19.57 -16.07
N ALA A 249 2.44 19.15 -15.44
CA ALA A 249 3.26 18.04 -15.91
C ALA A 249 2.50 16.70 -15.90
N ALA A 250 1.67 16.44 -14.89
CA ALA A 250 0.82 15.26 -14.79
C ALA A 250 -0.32 15.28 -15.82
N THR A 251 -0.82 16.46 -16.20
CA THR A 251 -1.82 16.60 -17.26
C THR A 251 -1.21 16.38 -18.63
N VAL A 252 -0.02 16.94 -18.88
CA VAL A 252 0.79 16.65 -20.08
C VAL A 252 1.11 15.15 -20.14
N PHE A 253 1.50 14.53 -19.02
CA PHE A 253 1.75 13.09 -18.93
C PHE A 253 0.50 12.25 -19.24
N ARG A 254 -0.66 12.60 -18.66
CA ARG A 254 -1.94 11.92 -18.97
C ARG A 254 -2.32 12.06 -20.45
N GLN A 255 -2.04 13.21 -21.06
CA GLN A 255 -2.26 13.41 -22.49
C GLN A 255 -1.29 12.59 -23.34
N ALA A 256 -0.01 12.52 -22.96
CA ALA A 256 1.00 11.70 -23.62
C ALA A 256 0.65 10.19 -23.54
N ILE A 257 0.19 9.71 -22.38
CA ILE A 257 -0.31 8.33 -22.23
C ILE A 257 -1.53 8.10 -23.14
N ARG A 258 -2.49 9.04 -23.20
CA ARG A 258 -3.67 8.91 -24.08
C ARG A 258 -3.30 8.86 -25.56
N LEU A 259 -2.30 9.62 -25.98
CA LEU A 259 -1.77 9.62 -27.35
C LEU A 259 -1.03 8.31 -27.67
N ALA A 260 -0.16 7.86 -26.77
CA ALA A 260 0.61 6.62 -26.94
C ALA A 260 -0.26 5.35 -26.91
N THR A 261 -1.43 5.40 -26.25
CA THR A 261 -2.38 4.27 -26.15
C THR A 261 -3.45 4.25 -27.24
N LYS A 262 -3.36 5.12 -28.27
CA LYS A 262 -4.31 5.23 -29.40
C LYS A 262 -5.79 5.14 -28.99
N GLY A 263 -6.18 5.75 -27.88
CA GLY A 263 -7.59 5.85 -27.52
C GLY A 263 -8.38 4.54 -27.42
N GLN A 264 -7.75 3.40 -27.10
CA GLN A 264 -8.46 2.12 -26.88
C GLN A 264 -9.32 2.08 -25.59
N GLY A 265 -9.77 3.24 -25.12
CA GLY A 265 -10.70 3.41 -24.01
C GLY A 265 -11.85 4.34 -24.41
N ARG A 266 -12.55 4.05 -25.51
CA ARG A 266 -13.92 4.53 -25.78
C ARG A 266 -14.50 3.91 -27.07
N ARG A 267 -15.26 2.83 -26.91
CA ARG A 267 -16.44 2.57 -27.76
C ARG A 267 -17.60 2.28 -26.81
N LEU A 268 -18.19 3.34 -26.28
CA LEU A 268 -19.60 3.32 -25.90
C LEU A 268 -20.33 3.77 -27.15
N THR A 269 -20.80 2.81 -27.94
CA THR A 269 -21.82 3.04 -28.96
C THR A 269 -23.09 3.46 -28.24
N LEU A 270 -23.44 4.74 -28.39
CA LEU A 270 -24.82 5.19 -28.23
C LEU A 270 -25.66 4.50 -29.31
N SER A 271 -26.63 3.71 -28.88
CA SER A 271 -27.76 3.32 -29.71
C SER A 271 -29.00 3.46 -28.85
N GLN A 272 -29.62 4.61 -29.01
CA GLN A 272 -31.04 4.92 -28.77
C GLN A 272 -31.68 4.97 -30.18
N PRO A 273 -33.00 4.87 -30.36
CA PRO A 273 -34.08 5.27 -29.44
C PRO A 273 -34.60 4.17 -28.51
#